data_AF-A0A1W9V4T5-F1
#
_entry.id   AF-A0A1W9V4T5-F1
#
_cell.length_a   1.000
_cell.length_b   1.000
_cell.length_c   1.000
_cell.angle_alpha   90.00
_cell.angle_beta   90.00
_cell.angle_gamma   90.00
#
_symmetry.space_group_name_H-M   'P 1'
#
loop_
_entity.id
_entity.type
_entity.pdbx_description
1 polymer ?
#
loop_
_entity_poly.entity_id
_entity_poly.type
_entity_poly.pdbx_seq_one_letter_code
_entity_poly.pdbx_strand_id
1 'polypeptide(L)'
;MKLKKVLSKNKFKQHQKKKFIIKAHHKKEVDIEIEVMEDGDYVIEKLSVDDLPDSIEGHKITWLNNFGIKKGKNYINQHYKVRIPGLSKGRVVIIDNNSEGKPYFFTGTVENDTISLSDGDPAIGHT
;
A
#
# COMPACT_ATOMS: atom_id res chain seq x y z
N MET A 1 -15.54 2.72 -7.35
CA MET A 1 -15.63 2.33 -5.92
C MET A 1 -15.05 3.45 -5.07
N LYS A 2 -15.61 3.83 -3.91
CA LYS A 2 -15.01 4.86 -3.03
C LYS A 2 -14.35 4.17 -1.84
N LEU A 3 -13.02 4.30 -1.71
CA LEU A 3 -12.26 3.74 -0.58
C LEU A 3 -12.64 4.47 0.73
N LYS A 4 -13.02 3.72 1.77
CA LYS A 4 -13.37 4.29 3.08
C LYS A 4 -12.10 4.56 3.90
N LYS A 5 -11.96 5.79 4.39
CA LYS A 5 -10.84 6.20 5.24
C LYS A 5 -11.05 5.69 6.67
N VAL A 6 -10.06 4.99 7.22
CA VAL A 6 -10.01 4.67 8.66
C VAL A 6 -8.92 5.53 9.26
N LEU A 7 -9.33 6.65 9.87
CA LEU A 7 -8.40 7.59 10.49
C LEU A 7 -7.73 6.96 11.72
N SER A 8 -6.63 6.24 11.51
CA SER A 8 -5.65 6.01 12.57
C SER A 8 -4.90 7.32 12.80
N LYS A 9 -5.38 8.14 13.74
CA LYS A 9 -4.69 9.36 14.21
C LYS A 9 -3.42 9.07 15.00
N ASN A 10 -3.03 7.80 15.19
CA ASN A 10 -2.06 7.44 16.21
C ASN A 10 -0.67 7.10 15.64
N LYS A 11 0.21 8.11 15.78
CA LYS A 11 1.60 8.00 16.21
C LYS A 11 2.57 7.32 15.23
N PHE A 12 2.89 8.02 14.15
CA PHE A 12 4.14 7.78 13.45
C PHE A 12 5.31 8.25 14.34
N LYS A 13 6.14 7.31 14.80
CA LYS A 13 7.53 7.63 15.15
C LYS A 13 8.31 7.57 13.84
N GLN A 14 8.67 8.73 13.28
CA GLN A 14 9.59 8.83 12.14
C GLN A 14 10.92 8.20 12.55
N HIS A 15 11.19 6.96 12.14
CA HIS A 15 12.38 6.25 12.63
C HIS A 15 13.64 6.54 11.79
N GLN A 16 13.46 7.16 10.63
CA GLN A 16 14.41 7.78 9.70
C GLN A 16 13.51 8.45 8.63
N LYS A 17 13.94 9.55 7.98
CA LYS A 17 13.04 10.47 7.22
C LYS A 17 12.05 9.81 6.24
N LYS A 18 12.34 8.60 5.78
CA LYS A 18 11.68 7.91 4.65
C LYS A 18 10.91 6.63 5.02
N LYS A 19 11.03 6.12 6.25
CA LYS A 19 10.45 4.82 6.65
C LYS A 19 9.26 4.98 7.60
N PHE A 20 8.16 4.31 7.28
CA PHE A 20 6.89 4.36 8.01
C PHE A 20 6.40 2.94 8.31
N ILE A 21 5.72 2.75 9.45
CA ILE A 21 5.12 1.47 9.82
C ILE A 21 3.62 1.66 9.98
N ILE A 22 2.83 0.87 9.26
CA ILE A 22 1.38 0.79 9.44
C ILE A 22 1.06 -0.46 10.25
N LYS A 23 0.49 -0.28 11.43
CA LYS A 23 0.08 -1.39 12.29
C LYS A 23 -1.22 -2.05 11.79
N ALA A 24 -1.29 -3.36 11.97
CA ALA A 24 -2.52 -4.13 11.82
C ALA A 24 -3.57 -3.63 12.81
N HIS A 25 -4.81 -3.50 12.34
CA HIS A 25 -5.97 -3.12 13.16
C HIS A 25 -6.98 -4.26 13.29
N HIS A 26 -7.00 -5.19 12.31
CA HIS A 26 -7.88 -6.35 12.29
C HIS A 26 -7.08 -7.65 12.21
N LYS A 27 -7.66 -8.77 12.66
CA LYS A 27 -6.99 -10.10 12.67
C LYS A 27 -6.50 -10.58 11.29
N LYS A 28 -7.08 -10.07 10.21
CA LYS A 28 -6.73 -10.37 8.81
C LYS A 28 -5.61 -9.50 8.26
N GLU A 29 -5.27 -8.40 8.95
CA GLU A 29 -4.23 -7.48 8.53
C GLU A 29 -2.88 -7.85 9.14
N VAL A 30 -1.81 -7.38 8.50
CA VAL A 30 -0.44 -7.48 9.02
C VAL A 30 0.19 -6.10 9.14
N ASP A 31 1.18 -6.00 10.03
CA ASP A 31 2.06 -4.84 10.08
C ASP A 31 2.83 -4.75 8.77
N ILE A 32 2.89 -3.56 8.17
CA ILE A 32 3.68 -3.32 6.95
C ILE A 32 4.63 -2.14 7.16
N GLU A 33 5.75 -2.20 6.47
CA GLU A 33 6.72 -1.11 6.42
C GLU A 33 6.70 -0.47 5.04
N ILE A 34 6.69 0.86 4.99
CA ILE A 34 6.70 1.65 3.76
C ILE A 34 7.97 2.48 3.77
N GLU A 35 8.75 2.41 2.69
CA GLU A 35 9.94 3.23 2.48
C GLU A 35 9.75 4.09 1.24
N VAL A 36 9.66 5.40 1.41
CA VAL A 36 9.57 6.36 0.30
C VAL A 36 10.97 6.72 -0.15
N MET A 37 11.29 6.60 -1.44
CA MET A 37 12.69 6.73 -1.88
C MET A 37 13.19 8.18 -1.90
N GLU A 38 12.28 9.14 -2.07
CA GLU A 38 12.59 10.58 -2.14
C GLU A 38 12.45 11.28 -0.78
N ASP A 39 13.10 12.44 -0.66
CA ASP A 39 12.96 13.30 0.52
C ASP A 39 11.68 14.14 0.46
N GLY A 40 11.00 14.25 1.60
CA GLY A 40 9.79 15.05 1.73
C GLY A 40 9.06 14.82 3.04
N ASP A 41 8.09 15.71 3.29
CA ASP A 41 7.17 15.60 4.40
C ASP A 41 5.95 14.78 3.98
N TYR A 42 6.02 13.48 4.27
CA TYR A 42 4.98 12.54 3.90
C TYR A 42 3.99 12.29 5.04
N VAL A 43 2.72 12.11 4.66
CA VAL A 43 1.64 11.68 5.55
C VAL A 43 1.12 10.35 5.03
N ILE A 44 1.11 9.35 5.90
CA ILE A 44 0.55 8.03 5.62
C ILE A 44 -0.83 7.95 6.27
N GLU A 45 -1.83 7.60 5.47
CA GLU A 45 -3.20 7.40 5.93
C GLU A 45 -3.55 5.93 5.82
N LYS A 46 -3.95 5.29 6.93
CA LYS A 46 -4.55 3.96 6.88
C LYS A 46 -5.96 4.06 6.29
N LEU A 47 -6.33 3.12 5.45
CA LEU A 47 -7.65 3.00 4.84
C LEU A 47 -8.28 1.67 5.28
N SER A 48 -9.61 1.56 5.17
CA SER A 48 -10.28 0.31 5.48
C SER A 48 -9.96 -0.75 4.42
N VAL A 49 -9.76 -1.99 4.87
CA VAL A 49 -9.78 -3.16 3.99
C VAL A 49 -11.19 -3.77 3.85
N ASP A 50 -12.18 -3.20 4.53
CA ASP A 50 -13.57 -3.64 4.43
C ASP A 50 -14.21 -3.16 3.13
N ASP A 51 -15.15 -3.94 2.61
CA ASP A 51 -15.83 -3.71 1.34
C ASP A 51 -14.92 -3.68 0.10
N LEU A 52 -13.68 -4.17 0.22
CA LEU A 52 -12.81 -4.42 -0.94
C LEU A 52 -13.22 -5.72 -1.65
N PRO A 53 -13.02 -5.84 -2.97
CA PRO A 53 -13.33 -7.06 -3.72
C PRO A 53 -12.69 -8.30 -3.09
N ASP A 54 -13.46 -9.37 -2.92
CA ASP A 54 -12.97 -10.63 -2.32
C ASP A 54 -12.33 -11.57 -3.34
N SER A 55 -12.42 -11.23 -4.63
CA SER A 55 -11.90 -12.01 -5.74
C SER A 55 -11.55 -11.17 -6.97
N ILE A 56 -10.60 -11.66 -7.77
CA ILE A 56 -10.23 -11.16 -9.09
C ILE A 56 -9.97 -12.35 -10.00
N GLU A 57 -10.57 -12.38 -11.19
CA GLU A 57 -10.40 -13.47 -12.17
C GLU A 57 -10.64 -14.88 -11.56
N GLY A 58 -11.59 -15.01 -10.64
CA GLY A 58 -11.89 -16.27 -9.95
C GLY A 58 -10.92 -16.67 -8.83
N HIS A 59 -9.85 -15.88 -8.60
CA HIS A 59 -8.94 -16.07 -7.49
C HIS A 59 -9.40 -15.27 -6.26
N LYS A 60 -9.46 -15.93 -5.10
CA LYS A 60 -9.76 -15.26 -3.82
C LYS A 60 -8.61 -14.32 -3.43
N ILE A 61 -8.96 -13.15 -2.92
CA ILE A 61 -8.02 -12.13 -2.44
C ILE A 61 -8.05 -12.09 -0.91
N THR A 62 -6.87 -11.94 -0.30
CA THR A 62 -6.75 -11.60 1.12
C THR A 62 -6.08 -10.23 1.24
N TRP A 63 -6.84 -9.23 1.68
CA TRP A 63 -6.33 -7.87 1.87
C TRP A 63 -5.57 -7.76 3.20
N LEU A 64 -4.25 -7.58 3.09
CA LEU A 64 -3.35 -7.52 4.23
C LEU A 64 -3.20 -6.11 4.82
N ASN A 65 -3.39 -5.08 3.98
CA ASN A 65 -3.40 -3.68 4.39
C ASN A 65 -4.05 -2.82 3.29
N ASN A 66 -4.42 -1.59 3.64
CA ASN A 66 -4.86 -0.57 2.69
C ASN A 66 -4.43 0.81 3.22
N PHE A 67 -3.81 1.62 2.38
CA PHE A 67 -3.24 2.90 2.79
C PHE A 67 -3.13 3.88 1.63
N GLY A 68 -2.96 5.16 1.96
CA GLY A 68 -2.59 6.21 1.02
C GLY A 68 -1.38 6.98 1.52
N ILE A 69 -0.49 7.36 0.61
CA ILE A 69 0.70 8.16 0.91
C ILE A 69 0.52 9.55 0.29
N LYS A 70 0.68 10.61 1.08
CA LYS A 70 0.51 11.99 0.65
C LYS A 70 1.75 12.83 0.88
N LYS A 71 1.98 13.81 0.00
CA LYS A 71 2.94 14.91 0.19
C LYS A 71 2.14 16.21 0.12
N GLY A 72 2.06 16.93 1.24
CA GLY A 72 1.10 18.04 1.39
C GLY A 72 -0.35 17.55 1.29
N LYS A 73 -1.13 18.06 0.34
CA LYS A 73 -2.56 17.70 0.13
C LYS A 73 -2.78 16.60 -0.92
N ASN A 74 -1.74 16.23 -1.67
CA ASN A 74 -1.85 15.34 -2.83
C ASN A 74 -1.32 13.95 -2.49
N TYR A 75 -1.93 12.91 -3.09
CA TYR A 75 -1.33 11.58 -3.11
C TYR A 75 -0.06 11.60 -3.94
N ILE A 76 0.93 10.81 -3.54
CA ILE A 76 2.19 10.73 -4.26
C ILE A 76 2.07 9.79 -5.46
N ASN A 77 2.84 10.08 -6.50
CA ASN A 77 3.02 9.27 -7.70
C ASN A 77 4.53 9.03 -7.94
N GLN A 78 5.26 8.75 -6.87
CA GLN A 78 6.73 8.59 -6.86
C GLN A 78 7.11 7.26 -6.22
N HIS A 79 8.33 6.79 -6.51
CA HIS A 79 8.83 5.48 -6.10
C HIS A 79 8.78 5.28 -4.57
N TYR A 80 8.17 4.16 -4.15
CA TYR A 80 8.24 3.65 -2.78
C TYR A 80 8.32 2.13 -2.75
N LYS A 81 8.77 1.61 -1.61
CA LYS A 81 8.81 0.17 -1.31
C LYS A 81 7.82 -0.16 -0.21
N VAL A 82 7.28 -1.37 -0.25
CA VAL A 82 6.40 -1.91 0.79
C VAL A 82 6.90 -3.28 1.20
N ARG A 83 7.29 -3.42 2.46
CA ARG A 83 7.62 -4.71 3.08
C ARG A 83 6.40 -5.26 3.79
N ILE A 84 5.99 -6.46 3.42
CA ILE A 84 4.83 -7.17 3.94
C ILE A 84 5.31 -8.53 4.47
N PRO A 85 5.47 -8.70 5.79
CA PRO A 85 6.00 -9.94 6.36
C PRO A 85 5.24 -11.19 5.86
N GLY A 86 5.99 -12.19 5.37
CA GLY A 86 5.43 -13.45 4.86
C GLY A 86 4.92 -13.41 3.41
N LEU A 87 5.15 -12.32 2.69
CA LEU A 87 4.68 -12.14 1.31
C LEU A 87 5.32 -13.08 0.29
N SER A 88 6.57 -13.52 0.52
CA SER A 88 7.35 -14.40 -0.36
C SER A 88 6.68 -15.71 -0.80
N LYS A 89 5.52 -16.05 -0.24
CA LYS A 89 4.76 -17.28 -0.54
C LYS A 89 3.53 -17.05 -1.42
N GLY A 90 3.25 -15.84 -1.90
CA GLY A 90 2.00 -15.50 -2.57
C GLY A 90 2.12 -14.57 -3.78
N ARG A 91 0.99 -14.35 -4.45
CA ARG A 91 0.83 -13.28 -5.45
C ARG A 91 0.36 -12.02 -4.74
N VAL A 92 0.87 -10.87 -5.17
CA VAL A 92 0.48 -9.56 -4.65
C VAL A 92 -0.67 -9.03 -5.50
N VAL A 93 -1.73 -8.58 -4.84
CA VAL A 93 -2.83 -7.85 -5.48
C VAL A 93 -2.82 -6.42 -4.97
N ILE A 94 -2.85 -5.47 -5.90
CA ILE A 94 -2.86 -4.04 -5.61
C ILE A 94 -4.19 -3.48 -6.07
N ILE A 95 -4.78 -2.62 -5.25
CA ILE A 95 -5.89 -1.75 -5.63
C ILE A 95 -5.49 -0.33 -5.29
N ASP A 96 -5.60 0.57 -6.25
CA ASP A 96 -5.21 1.96 -6.10
C ASP A 96 -6.20 2.88 -6.83
N ASN A 97 -5.97 4.19 -6.72
CA ASN A 97 -6.85 5.20 -7.29
C ASN A 97 -6.57 5.53 -8.77
N ASN A 98 -5.35 5.32 -9.26
CA ASN A 98 -5.00 5.52 -10.67
C ASN A 98 -5.63 4.43 -11.55
N SER A 99 -5.76 3.21 -11.02
CA SER A 99 -6.46 2.08 -11.64
C SER A 99 -7.99 2.16 -11.51
N GLU A 100 -8.55 3.33 -11.16
CA GLU A 100 -9.99 3.54 -10.89
C GLU A 100 -10.57 2.62 -9.80
N GLY A 101 -9.72 2.07 -8.92
CA GLY A 101 -10.09 1.07 -7.94
C GLY A 101 -10.31 -0.33 -8.52
N LYS A 102 -9.80 -0.63 -9.72
CA LYS A 102 -9.73 -2.00 -10.24
C LYS A 102 -8.53 -2.71 -9.60
N PRO A 103 -8.71 -3.89 -8.98
CA PRO A 103 -7.59 -4.68 -8.49
C PRO A 103 -6.71 -5.16 -9.64
N TYR A 104 -5.42 -5.33 -9.37
CA TYR A 104 -4.40 -5.74 -10.34
C TYR A 104 -3.43 -6.73 -9.69
N PHE A 105 -3.03 -7.77 -10.44
CA PHE A 105 -1.95 -8.67 -10.02
C PHE A 105 -0.61 -7.99 -10.25
N PHE A 106 0.08 -7.65 -9.17
CA PHE A 106 1.44 -7.10 -9.27
C PHE A 106 2.37 -8.13 -9.92
N THR A 107 3.03 -7.69 -10.99
CA THR A 107 3.90 -8.52 -11.83
C THR A 107 5.39 -8.28 -11.57
N GLY A 108 5.73 -7.27 -10.76
CA GLY A 108 7.11 -6.99 -10.37
C GLY A 108 7.68 -8.03 -9.40
N THR A 109 8.99 -7.96 -9.18
CA THR A 109 9.71 -8.87 -8.29
C THR A 109 9.34 -8.63 -6.82
N VAL A 110 9.16 -9.71 -6.08
CA VAL A 110 9.09 -9.71 -4.61
C VAL A 110 10.44 -10.16 -4.06
N GLU A 111 11.17 -9.26 -3.39
CA GLU A 111 12.46 -9.57 -2.78
C GLU A 111 12.41 -9.36 -1.28
N ASN A 112 12.78 -10.37 -0.48
CA ASN A 112 12.79 -10.28 0.99
C ASN A 112 11.46 -9.73 1.55
N ASP A 113 10.33 -10.30 1.11
CA ASP A 113 8.98 -9.88 1.50
C ASP A 113 8.64 -8.42 1.10
N THR A 114 9.40 -7.83 0.16
CA THR A 114 9.28 -6.42 -0.23
C THR A 114 8.92 -6.31 -1.70
N ILE A 115 7.94 -5.45 -2.00
CA ILE A 115 7.64 -4.98 -3.35
C ILE A 115 8.17 -3.56 -3.54
N SER A 116 8.54 -3.25 -4.77
CA SER A 116 8.99 -1.94 -5.21
C SER A 116 7.98 -1.42 -6.22
N LEU A 117 7.37 -0.26 -5.94
CA LEU A 117 6.39 0.38 -6.82
C LEU A 117 7.03 1.60 -7.47
N SER A 118 7.20 1.54 -8.79
CA SER A 118 7.91 2.49 -9.64
C SER A 118 7.05 2.95 -10.83
N ASP A 119 7.59 3.81 -11.69
CA ASP A 119 6.86 4.33 -12.86
C ASP A 119 6.25 3.21 -13.71
N GLY A 120 4.98 3.39 -14.08
CA GLY A 120 4.16 2.39 -14.77
C GLY A 120 3.43 1.40 -13.85
N ASP A 121 3.77 1.33 -12.55
CA ASP A 121 3.00 0.51 -11.62
C ASP A 121 1.63 1.15 -11.30
N PRO A 122 0.58 0.34 -11.05
CA PRO A 122 -0.77 0.82 -10.78
C PRO A 122 -0.83 1.98 -9.78
N ALA A 123 -0.11 1.89 -8.66
CA ALA A 123 -0.12 2.91 -7.61
C ALA A 123 0.71 4.18 -7.91
N ILE A 124 1.57 4.14 -8.93
CA ILE A 124 2.44 5.25 -9.34
C ILE A 124 1.87 5.94 -10.59
N GLY A 125 1.34 5.16 -11.54
CA GLY A 125 0.96 5.66 -12.86
C GLY A 125 2.18 5.91 -13.75
N HIS A 126 1.95 6.55 -14.89
CA HIS A 126 3.03 7.10 -15.72
C HIS A 126 3.23 8.57 -15.36
N THR A 127 4.46 8.96 -15.08
CA THR A 127 4.86 10.37 -14.88
C THR A 127 5.19 11.09 -16.17
#